data_AF-A0A9D4YUT7-F1
#
_entry.id   AF-A0A9D4YUT7-F1
#
_cell.length_a   1.000
_cell.length_b   1.000
_cell.length_c   1.000
_cell.angle_alpha   90.00
_cell.angle_beta   90.00
_cell.angle_gamma   90.00
#
_symmetry.space_group_name_H-M   'P 1'
#
loop_
_entity.id
_entity.type
_entity.pdbx_description
1 polymer ?
#
loop_
_entity_poly.entity_id
_entity_poly.type
_entity_poly.pdbx_seq_one_letter_code
_entity_poly.pdbx_strand_id
1 'polypeptide(L)'
;MQLDGYGSADELSASMSKLPGIRQQGILQHGPQVAALLRGLGIKSSELGSLSCRCPYLFSWPAEERAGVLFSQLMRLGLSAGQAINCFEQQPPAAASLSFEPAIALLALLMAASSKGGGRSGEQLLGDLLKGQPAAVGLLQYRFEALQRNLDNLLQLGLSKQQLINSLRQNWALLTCSPEQLARMEAVVQQELGADRQLWSRCWSANLEWLAAARPNSGSVRRRL
;
A
#
# COMPACT_ATOMS: atom_id res chain seq x y z
N MET A 1 -24.47 -24.90 -6.13
CA MET A 1 -24.24 -23.46 -6.34
C MET A 1 -22.91 -23.35 -7.09
N GLN A 2 -22.97 -23.18 -8.40
CA GLN A 2 -21.77 -23.10 -9.26
C GLN A 2 -21.22 -21.68 -9.13
N LEU A 3 -19.99 -21.57 -8.64
CA LEU A 3 -19.34 -20.30 -8.36
C LEU A 3 -18.67 -19.79 -9.65
N ASP A 4 -19.49 -19.42 -10.64
CA ASP A 4 -19.02 -18.86 -11.91
C ASP A 4 -18.34 -17.51 -11.65
N GLY A 5 -17.00 -17.52 -11.69
CA GLY A 5 -16.18 -16.32 -11.56
C GLY A 5 -15.14 -16.35 -10.44
N TYR A 6 -15.02 -17.43 -9.66
CA TYR A 6 -13.85 -17.60 -8.79
C TYR A 6 -12.63 -18.04 -9.61
N GLY A 7 -11.41 -17.68 -9.18
CA GLY A 7 -10.18 -18.30 -9.72
C GLY A 7 -10.25 -19.83 -9.60
N SER A 8 -9.26 -20.55 -10.11
CA SER A 8 -9.28 -22.02 -10.00
C SER A 8 -9.58 -22.41 -8.54
N ALA A 9 -10.50 -23.35 -8.31
CA ALA A 9 -10.87 -23.76 -6.94
C ALA A 9 -9.62 -24.14 -6.12
N ASP A 10 -8.60 -24.66 -6.80
CA ASP A 10 -7.29 -24.98 -6.25
C ASP A 10 -6.51 -23.73 -5.80
N GLU A 11 -6.55 -22.63 -6.56
CA GLU A 11 -5.90 -21.36 -6.19
C GLU A 11 -6.55 -20.74 -4.97
N LEU A 12 -7.88 -20.72 -4.93
CA LEU A 12 -8.61 -20.22 -3.77
C LEU A 12 -8.32 -21.08 -2.54
N SER A 13 -8.35 -22.41 -2.68
CA SER A 13 -8.01 -23.35 -1.60
C SER A 13 -6.57 -23.15 -1.10
N ALA A 14 -5.61 -23.00 -2.01
CA ALA A 14 -4.21 -22.74 -1.69
C ALA A 14 -3.99 -21.37 -1.01
N SER A 15 -4.78 -20.35 -1.33
CA SER A 15 -4.75 -19.06 -0.65
C SER A 15 -5.43 -19.10 0.72
N MET A 16 -6.56 -19.81 0.84
CA MET A 16 -7.29 -19.97 2.10
C MET A 16 -6.49 -20.78 3.13
N SER A 17 -5.77 -21.82 2.70
CA SER A 17 -4.97 -22.66 3.60
C SER A 17 -3.83 -21.92 4.31
N LYS A 18 -3.40 -20.78 3.76
CA LYS A 18 -2.39 -19.89 4.38
C LYS A 18 -2.97 -19.05 5.53
N LEU A 19 -4.28 -18.98 5.66
CA LEU A 19 -4.95 -18.20 6.71
C LEU A 19 -5.17 -19.04 7.98
N PRO A 20 -5.17 -18.42 9.17
CA PRO A 20 -5.60 -19.09 10.40
C PRO A 20 -7.02 -19.64 10.28
N GLY A 21 -7.33 -20.77 10.92
CA GLY A 21 -8.63 -21.45 10.80
C GLY A 21 -9.84 -20.55 11.07
N ILE A 22 -9.75 -19.63 12.04
CA ILE A 22 -10.81 -18.65 12.32
C ILE A 22 -11.13 -17.76 11.11
N ARG A 23 -10.12 -17.43 10.30
CA ARG A 23 -10.28 -16.62 9.09
C ARG A 23 -10.81 -17.42 7.91
N GLN A 24 -10.44 -18.70 7.80
CA GLN A 24 -11.05 -19.60 6.82
C GLN A 24 -12.56 -19.71 7.07
N GLN A 25 -12.96 -19.90 8.33
CA GLN A 25 -14.37 -19.90 8.72
C GLN A 25 -15.07 -18.56 8.42
N GLY A 26 -14.39 -17.44 8.69
CA GLY A 26 -14.90 -16.11 8.35
C GLY A 26 -15.17 -15.94 6.85
N ILE A 27 -14.34 -16.51 5.96
CA ILE A 27 -14.58 -16.47 4.51
C ILE A 27 -15.84 -17.24 4.14
N LEU A 28 -16.08 -18.41 4.74
CA LEU A 28 -17.30 -19.18 4.52
C LEU A 28 -18.56 -18.44 5.01
N GLN A 29 -18.44 -17.71 6.12
CA GLN A 29 -19.55 -16.99 6.75
C GLN A 29 -19.87 -15.65 6.08
N HIS A 30 -18.86 -14.90 5.66
CA HIS A 30 -19.00 -13.51 5.22
C HIS A 30 -18.70 -13.29 3.73
N GLY A 31 -18.02 -14.25 3.09
CA GLY A 31 -17.61 -14.15 1.68
C GLY A 31 -18.76 -13.79 0.73
N PRO A 32 -19.95 -14.42 0.82
CA PRO A 32 -21.08 -14.08 -0.04
C PRO A 32 -21.57 -12.63 0.13
N GLN A 33 -21.63 -12.12 1.36
CA GLN A 33 -22.05 -10.75 1.65
C GLN A 33 -21.01 -9.73 1.18
N VAL A 34 -19.71 -10.02 1.37
CA VAL A 34 -18.61 -9.21 0.82
C VAL A 34 -18.71 -9.17 -0.71
N ALA A 35 -18.89 -10.33 -1.36
CA ALA A 35 -19.04 -10.40 -2.82
C ALA A 35 -20.31 -9.69 -3.32
N ALA A 36 -21.41 -9.71 -2.56
CA ALA A 36 -22.62 -8.97 -2.90
C ALA A 36 -22.41 -7.44 -2.79
N LEU A 37 -21.78 -6.98 -1.71
CA LEU A 37 -21.41 -5.57 -1.51
C LEU A 37 -20.54 -5.08 -2.67
N LEU A 38 -19.47 -5.81 -2.99
CA LEU A 38 -18.54 -5.42 -4.04
C LEU A 38 -19.19 -5.44 -5.44
N ARG A 39 -20.10 -6.38 -5.72
CA ARG A 39 -20.94 -6.33 -6.94
C ARG A 39 -21.82 -5.10 -7.00
N GLY A 40 -22.39 -4.68 -5.86
CA GLY A 40 -23.15 -3.43 -5.74
C GLY A 40 -22.34 -2.18 -6.10
N LEU A 41 -21.01 -2.24 -5.96
CA LEU A 41 -20.08 -1.19 -6.40
C LEU A 41 -19.69 -1.30 -7.89
N GLY A 42 -20.28 -2.21 -8.64
CA GLY A 42 -20.03 -2.41 -10.08
C GLY A 42 -18.86 -3.34 -10.41
N ILE A 43 -18.35 -4.09 -9.43
CA ILE A 43 -17.24 -5.02 -9.62
C ILE A 43 -17.73 -6.28 -10.33
N LYS A 44 -17.01 -6.71 -11.38
CA LYS A 44 -17.36 -7.89 -12.17
C LYS A 44 -17.02 -9.18 -11.42
N SER A 45 -17.75 -10.26 -11.69
CA SER A 45 -17.48 -11.58 -11.09
C SER A 45 -16.04 -12.05 -11.30
N SER A 46 -15.45 -11.81 -12.48
CA SER A 46 -14.06 -12.17 -12.78
C SER A 46 -13.04 -11.43 -11.90
N GLU A 47 -13.30 -10.15 -11.59
CA GLU A 47 -12.45 -9.34 -10.70
C GLU A 47 -12.59 -9.80 -9.26
N LEU A 48 -13.79 -10.23 -8.84
CA LEU A 48 -14.02 -10.80 -7.51
C LEU A 48 -13.30 -12.13 -7.32
N GLY A 49 -13.26 -12.99 -8.34
CA GLY A 49 -12.48 -14.21 -8.29
C GLY A 49 -11.02 -13.94 -8.01
N SER A 50 -10.41 -13.06 -8.81
CA SER A 50 -9.00 -12.67 -8.64
C SER A 50 -8.76 -12.04 -7.26
N LEU A 51 -9.62 -11.10 -6.84
CA LEU A 51 -9.52 -10.44 -5.55
C LEU A 51 -9.65 -11.43 -4.39
N SER A 52 -10.55 -12.42 -4.47
CA SER A 52 -10.72 -13.44 -3.42
C SER A 52 -9.50 -14.35 -3.28
N CYS A 53 -8.83 -14.66 -4.40
CA CYS A 53 -7.62 -15.46 -4.40
C CYS A 53 -6.42 -14.67 -3.86
N ARG A 54 -6.29 -13.39 -4.22
CA ARG A 54 -5.16 -12.53 -3.82
C ARG A 54 -5.31 -11.94 -2.43
N CYS A 55 -6.54 -11.59 -2.03
CA CYS A 55 -6.85 -10.86 -0.80
C CYS A 55 -7.91 -11.60 0.03
N PRO A 56 -7.72 -12.88 0.39
CA PRO A 56 -8.75 -13.65 1.10
C PRO A 56 -9.10 -13.07 2.47
N TYR A 57 -8.19 -12.29 3.08
CA TYR A 57 -8.43 -11.61 4.35
C TYR A 57 -9.59 -10.59 4.26
N LEU A 58 -9.79 -9.94 3.10
CA LEU A 58 -10.89 -9.00 2.86
C LEU A 58 -12.26 -9.67 3.02
N PHE A 59 -12.34 -10.96 2.66
CA PHE A 59 -13.57 -11.76 2.70
C PHE A 59 -13.81 -12.45 4.05
N SER A 60 -12.83 -12.40 4.96
CA SER A 60 -12.88 -13.08 6.27
C SER A 60 -13.58 -12.29 7.38
N TRP A 61 -14.22 -11.17 7.03
CA TRP A 61 -14.88 -10.24 7.95
C TRP A 61 -16.27 -9.85 7.43
N PRO A 62 -17.19 -9.38 8.29
CA PRO A 62 -18.44 -8.79 7.85
C PRO A 62 -18.21 -7.69 6.81
N ALA A 63 -19.06 -7.66 5.78
CA ALA A 63 -18.87 -6.81 4.61
C ALA A 63 -18.69 -5.33 4.99
N GLU A 64 -19.53 -4.83 5.88
CA GLU A 64 -19.51 -3.43 6.33
C GLU A 64 -18.34 -3.09 7.26
N GLU A 65 -17.78 -4.07 7.97
CA GLU A 65 -16.67 -3.83 8.91
C GLU A 65 -15.32 -3.73 8.21
N ARG A 66 -15.21 -4.25 6.99
CA ARG A 66 -13.94 -4.31 6.26
C ARG A 66 -14.05 -3.79 4.84
N ALA A 67 -14.68 -4.56 3.96
CA ALA A 67 -14.72 -4.23 2.54
C ALA A 67 -15.43 -2.89 2.31
N GLY A 68 -16.58 -2.67 2.95
CA GLY A 68 -17.33 -1.41 2.89
C GLY A 68 -16.50 -0.22 3.38
N VAL A 69 -15.88 -0.32 4.56
CA VAL A 69 -15.03 0.74 5.11
C VAL A 69 -13.85 1.06 4.20
N LEU A 70 -13.07 0.05 3.79
CA LEU A 70 -11.85 0.30 3.01
C LEU A 70 -12.18 0.81 1.59
N PHE A 71 -13.20 0.26 0.93
CA PHE A 71 -13.60 0.74 -0.40
C PHE A 71 -14.19 2.15 -0.35
N SER A 72 -15.06 2.46 0.62
CA SER A 72 -15.62 3.80 0.76
C SER A 72 -14.54 4.87 0.97
N GLN A 73 -13.51 4.55 1.76
CA GLN A 73 -12.37 5.44 1.97
C GLN A 73 -11.54 5.66 0.70
N LEU A 74 -11.23 4.60 -0.05
CA LEU A 74 -10.54 4.73 -1.34
C LEU A 74 -11.38 5.50 -2.37
N MET A 75 -12.70 5.28 -2.39
CA MET A 75 -13.63 6.01 -3.26
C MET A 75 -13.74 7.49 -2.88
N ARG A 76 -13.63 7.85 -1.59
CA ARG A 76 -13.56 9.26 -1.16
C ARG A 76 -12.33 9.98 -1.69
N LEU A 77 -11.22 9.25 -1.89
CA LEU A 77 -10.03 9.76 -2.60
C LEU A 77 -10.25 9.87 -4.12
N GLY A 78 -11.43 9.53 -4.62
CA GLY A 78 -11.80 9.62 -6.04
C GLY A 78 -11.37 8.42 -6.87
N LEU A 79 -11.06 7.27 -6.26
CA LEU A 79 -10.86 6.01 -6.98
C LEU A 79 -12.21 5.39 -7.37
N SER A 80 -12.24 4.74 -8.53
CA SER A 80 -13.32 3.80 -8.86
C SER A 80 -13.16 2.47 -8.10
N ALA A 81 -14.21 1.66 -8.04
CA ALA A 81 -14.15 0.34 -7.42
C ALA A 81 -13.07 -0.56 -8.06
N GLY A 82 -12.94 -0.55 -9.39
CA GLY A 82 -11.88 -1.31 -10.09
C GLY A 82 -10.47 -0.80 -9.77
N GLN A 83 -10.28 0.51 -9.59
CA GLN A 83 -9.00 1.06 -9.14
C GLN A 83 -8.67 0.64 -7.70
N ALA A 84 -9.67 0.61 -6.82
CA ALA A 84 -9.51 0.12 -5.45
C ALA A 84 -9.14 -1.38 -5.41
N ILE A 85 -9.73 -2.22 -6.28
CA ILE A 85 -9.30 -3.62 -6.44
C ILE A 85 -7.83 -3.70 -6.83
N ASN A 86 -7.43 -2.94 -7.84
CA ASN A 86 -6.04 -2.94 -8.30
C ASN A 86 -5.08 -2.57 -7.16
N CYS A 87 -5.45 -1.61 -6.30
CA CYS A 87 -4.68 -1.31 -5.08
C CYS A 87 -4.49 -2.56 -4.19
N PHE A 88 -5.57 -3.28 -3.87
CA PHE A 88 -5.48 -4.50 -3.05
C PHE A 88 -4.72 -5.62 -3.74
N GLU A 89 -4.88 -5.82 -5.04
CA GLU A 89 -4.18 -6.88 -5.77
C GLU A 89 -2.67 -6.63 -5.87
N GLN A 90 -2.25 -5.37 -5.95
CA GLN A 90 -0.84 -4.97 -5.94
C GLN A 90 -0.24 -4.99 -4.53
N GLN A 91 -1.06 -4.79 -3.50
CA GLN A 91 -0.61 -4.80 -2.11
C GLN A 91 -1.63 -5.51 -1.20
N PRO A 92 -1.72 -6.85 -1.25
CA PRO A 92 -2.69 -7.62 -0.47
C PRO A 92 -2.70 -7.38 1.04
N PRO A 93 -1.55 -7.10 1.70
CA PRO A 93 -1.54 -6.79 3.13
C PRO A 93 -2.41 -5.58 3.53
N ALA A 94 -2.70 -4.66 2.60
CA ALA A 94 -3.58 -3.52 2.87
C ALA A 94 -5.03 -3.96 3.19
N ALA A 95 -5.47 -5.14 2.73
CA ALA A 95 -6.78 -5.70 3.06
C ALA A 95 -6.91 -6.11 4.55
N ALA A 96 -5.80 -6.21 5.28
CA ALA A 96 -5.82 -6.50 6.71
C ALA A 96 -6.10 -5.28 7.59
N SER A 97 -6.02 -4.07 7.03
CA SER A 97 -6.29 -2.83 7.76
C SER A 97 -7.74 -2.72 8.20
N LEU A 98 -7.97 -2.11 9.37
CA LEU A 98 -9.32 -1.80 9.87
C LEU A 98 -9.89 -0.53 9.24
N SER A 99 -9.00 0.43 8.98
CA SER A 99 -9.32 1.73 8.43
C SER A 99 -8.05 2.35 7.88
N PHE A 100 -8.19 3.14 6.81
CA PHE A 100 -7.14 3.97 6.25
C PHE A 100 -7.20 5.43 6.74
N GLU A 101 -8.25 5.85 7.46
CA GLU A 101 -8.45 7.25 7.88
C GLU A 101 -7.22 7.94 8.46
N PRO A 102 -6.51 7.35 9.46
CA PRO A 102 -5.42 8.06 10.10
C PRO A 102 -4.25 8.30 9.12
N ALA A 103 -3.96 7.33 8.26
CA ALA A 103 -2.93 7.45 7.25
C ALA A 103 -3.34 8.40 6.12
N ILE A 104 -4.61 8.35 5.69
CA ILE A 104 -5.18 9.28 4.72
C ILE A 104 -5.05 10.72 5.22
N ALA A 105 -5.46 11.00 6.45
CA ALA A 105 -5.39 12.35 7.02
C ALA A 105 -3.95 12.89 7.03
N LEU A 106 -2.98 12.07 7.48
CA LEU A 106 -1.58 12.45 7.53
C LEU A 106 -0.98 12.69 6.14
N LEU A 107 -1.21 11.78 5.19
CA LEU A 107 -0.69 11.88 3.83
C LEU A 107 -1.37 13.00 3.05
N ALA A 108 -2.67 13.22 3.24
CA ALA A 108 -3.39 14.34 2.63
C ALA A 108 -2.83 15.68 3.12
N LEU A 109 -2.58 15.82 4.43
CA LEU A 109 -1.95 17.03 4.99
C LEU A 109 -0.57 17.28 4.38
N LEU A 110 0.24 16.22 4.27
CA LEU A 110 1.55 16.30 3.62
C LEU A 110 1.41 16.75 2.16
N MET A 111 0.54 16.11 1.37
CA MET A 111 0.32 16.44 -0.03
C MET A 111 -0.17 17.88 -0.22
N ALA A 112 -1.08 18.34 0.65
CA ALA A 112 -1.60 19.70 0.62
C ALA A 112 -0.50 20.76 0.81
N ALA A 113 0.54 20.47 1.60
CA ALA A 113 1.66 21.38 1.81
C ALA A 113 2.49 21.66 0.53
N SER A 114 2.34 20.85 -0.53
CA SER A 114 2.98 21.10 -1.84
C SER A 114 2.12 21.90 -2.83
N SER A 115 0.82 22.06 -2.56
CA SER A 115 -0.11 22.66 -3.51
C SER A 115 0.01 24.19 -3.48
N LYS A 116 0.91 24.76 -4.30
CA LYS A 116 1.03 26.21 -4.47
C LYS A 116 -0.09 26.76 -5.37
N GLY A 117 -1.34 26.69 -4.93
CA GLY A 117 -2.47 27.38 -5.57
C GLY A 117 -3.25 26.60 -6.63
N GLY A 118 -3.07 25.27 -6.73
CA GLY A 118 -3.74 24.45 -7.73
C GLY A 118 -5.20 24.07 -7.43
N GLY A 119 -5.80 24.57 -6.35
CA GLY A 119 -7.18 24.26 -5.94
C GLY A 119 -7.46 22.82 -5.53
N ARG A 120 -6.53 21.89 -5.76
CA ARG A 120 -6.68 20.47 -5.43
C ARG A 120 -6.43 20.22 -3.95
N SER A 121 -7.31 19.44 -3.32
CA SER A 121 -7.14 19.00 -1.95
C SER A 121 -6.03 17.95 -1.83
N GLY A 122 -5.46 17.81 -0.62
CA GLY A 122 -4.49 16.76 -0.33
C GLY A 122 -5.02 15.35 -0.59
N GLU A 123 -6.30 15.10 -0.30
CA GLU A 123 -6.97 13.82 -0.59
C GLU A 123 -7.04 13.55 -2.10
N GLN A 124 -7.35 14.55 -2.93
CA GLN A 124 -7.36 14.41 -4.38
C GLN A 124 -5.97 14.09 -4.94
N LEU A 125 -4.92 14.71 -4.38
CA LEU A 125 -3.53 14.42 -4.76
C LEU A 125 -3.10 13.01 -4.33
N LEU A 126 -3.54 12.56 -3.15
CA LEU A 126 -3.33 11.19 -2.70
C LEU A 126 -4.08 10.18 -3.57
N GLY A 127 -5.32 10.48 -3.96
CA GLY A 127 -6.10 9.67 -4.90
C GLY A 127 -5.40 9.50 -6.23
N ASP A 128 -4.85 10.58 -6.80
CA ASP A 128 -4.06 10.53 -8.03
C ASP A 128 -2.79 9.69 -7.89
N LEU A 129 -2.10 9.79 -6.75
CA LEU A 129 -0.95 8.94 -6.46
C LEU A 129 -1.36 7.46 -6.49
N LEU A 130 -2.46 7.09 -5.84
CA LEU A 130 -2.92 5.70 -5.79
C LEU A 130 -3.40 5.21 -7.16
N LYS A 131 -4.00 6.07 -7.99
CA LYS A 131 -4.36 5.74 -9.38
C LYS A 131 -3.12 5.45 -10.24
N GLY A 132 -2.07 6.26 -10.09
CA GLY A 132 -0.82 6.08 -10.83
C GLY A 132 0.06 4.95 -10.27
N GLN A 133 -0.03 4.69 -8.97
CA GLN A 133 0.77 3.71 -8.24
C GLN A 133 -0.10 2.94 -7.23
N PRO A 134 -0.85 1.92 -7.66
CA PRO A 134 -1.78 1.20 -6.80
C PRO A 134 -1.12 0.56 -5.58
N ALA A 135 0.14 0.11 -5.72
CA ALA A 135 0.92 -0.45 -4.62
C ALA A 135 1.17 0.53 -3.46
N ALA A 136 1.09 1.85 -3.71
CA ALA A 136 1.22 2.88 -2.67
C ALA A 136 0.09 2.84 -1.64
N VAL A 137 -0.98 2.07 -1.87
CA VAL A 137 -1.99 1.76 -0.84
C VAL A 137 -1.35 1.10 0.40
N GLY A 138 -0.18 0.47 0.25
CA GLY A 138 0.61 -0.07 1.35
C GLY A 138 0.99 0.97 2.38
N LEU A 139 1.06 2.26 2.02
CA LEU A 139 1.27 3.34 2.97
C LEU A 139 0.09 3.51 3.93
N LEU A 140 -1.12 3.22 3.46
CA LEU A 140 -2.34 3.36 4.26
C LEU A 140 -2.47 2.26 5.31
N GLN A 141 -1.71 1.18 5.18
CA GLN A 141 -1.72 0.09 6.16
C GLN A 141 -0.96 0.44 7.45
N TYR A 142 -0.11 1.47 7.41
CA TYR A 142 0.72 1.86 8.55
C TYR A 142 -0.13 2.56 9.61
N ARG A 143 0.19 2.28 10.87
CA ARG A 143 -0.32 3.08 11.98
C ARG A 143 0.18 4.51 11.86
N PHE A 144 -0.66 5.45 12.28
CA PHE A 144 -0.35 6.88 12.23
C PHE A 144 1.02 7.20 12.83
N GLU A 145 1.35 6.65 14.00
CA GLU A 145 2.59 6.95 14.72
C GLU A 145 3.83 6.43 13.96
N ALA A 146 3.71 5.27 13.33
CA ALA A 146 4.79 4.69 12.54
C ALA A 146 5.03 5.50 11.26
N LEU A 147 3.96 5.87 10.57
CA LEU A 147 4.03 6.68 9.36
C LEU A 147 4.57 8.09 9.66
N GLN A 148 4.11 8.72 10.74
CA GLN A 148 4.59 10.02 11.18
C GLN A 148 6.08 9.98 11.54
N ARG A 149 6.51 8.97 12.33
CA ARG A 149 7.94 8.81 12.66
C ARG A 149 8.80 8.68 11.41
N ASN A 150 8.36 7.90 10.42
CA ASN A 150 9.10 7.74 9.16
C ASN A 150 9.19 9.05 8.38
N LEU A 151 8.11 9.85 8.36
CA LEU A 151 8.11 11.18 7.78
C LEU A 151 9.10 12.11 8.50
N ASP A 152 9.05 12.15 9.83
CA ASP A 152 9.93 13.01 10.64
C ASP A 152 11.40 12.64 10.43
N ASN A 153 11.73 11.35 10.39
CA ASN A 153 13.08 10.89 10.10
C ASN A 153 13.56 11.37 8.73
N LEU A 154 12.72 11.26 7.69
CA LEU A 154 13.08 11.75 6.35
C LEU A 154 13.28 13.27 6.33
N LEU A 155 12.48 14.03 7.06
CA LEU A 155 12.67 15.48 7.19
C LEU A 155 13.97 15.81 7.95
N GLN A 156 14.34 15.05 8.98
CA GLN A 156 15.61 15.21 9.71
C GLN A 156 16.85 14.89 8.86
N LEU A 157 16.70 14.07 7.82
CA LEU A 157 17.74 13.85 6.80
C LEU A 157 17.91 15.05 5.85
N GLY A 158 17.15 16.15 6.06
CA GLY A 158 17.27 17.38 5.30
C GLY A 158 16.39 17.45 4.05
N LEU A 159 15.50 16.47 3.85
CA LEU A 159 14.51 16.57 2.78
C LEU A 159 13.50 17.67 3.10
N SER A 160 13.33 18.62 2.17
CA SER A 160 12.19 19.52 2.23
C SER A 160 10.87 18.76 2.01
N LYS A 161 9.75 19.29 2.52
CA LYS A 161 8.42 18.71 2.28
C LYS A 161 8.13 18.51 0.79
N GLN A 162 8.56 19.45 -0.06
CA GLN A 162 8.37 19.37 -1.50
C GLN A 162 9.18 18.24 -2.14
N GLN A 163 10.45 18.08 -1.75
CA GLN A 163 11.28 16.96 -2.21
C GLN A 163 10.68 15.63 -1.75
N LEU A 164 10.22 15.55 -0.50
CA LEU A 164 9.58 14.35 0.03
C LEU A 164 8.35 13.98 -0.82
N ILE A 165 7.46 14.92 -1.10
CA ILE A 165 6.26 14.66 -1.92
C ILE A 165 6.61 14.25 -3.35
N ASN A 166 7.60 14.89 -3.97
CA ASN A 166 8.09 14.47 -5.29
C ASN A 166 8.64 13.04 -5.24
N SER A 167 9.34 12.69 -4.16
CA SER A 167 9.87 11.35 -3.94
C SER A 167 8.77 10.33 -3.75
N LEU A 168 7.68 10.66 -3.04
CA LEU A 168 6.50 9.79 -2.90
C LEU A 168 5.86 9.47 -4.24
N ARG A 169 5.81 10.46 -5.13
CA ARG A 169 5.28 10.30 -6.48
C ARG A 169 6.20 9.49 -7.39
N GLN A 170 7.45 9.26 -7.01
CA GLN A 170 8.37 8.42 -7.79
C GLN A 170 8.52 7.04 -7.15
N ASN A 171 8.58 6.98 -5.83
CA ASN A 171 8.80 5.77 -5.05
C ASN A 171 8.20 5.91 -3.65
N TRP A 172 6.94 5.50 -3.52
CA TRP A 172 6.23 5.47 -2.24
C TRP A 172 6.93 4.60 -1.18
N ALA A 173 7.68 3.57 -1.60
CA ALA A 173 8.27 2.60 -0.68
C ALA A 173 9.31 3.22 0.26
N LEU A 174 9.80 4.41 -0.02
CA LEU A 174 10.71 5.13 0.88
C LEU A 174 10.09 5.42 2.25
N LEU A 175 8.78 5.67 2.33
CA LEU A 175 8.12 5.84 3.64
C LEU A 175 7.98 4.53 4.42
N THR A 176 8.24 3.40 3.78
CA THR A 176 8.21 2.10 4.44
C THR A 176 9.57 1.70 5.03
N CYS A 177 10.63 2.44 4.70
CA CYS A 177 11.96 2.19 5.22
C CYS A 177 12.05 2.53 6.70
N SER A 178 12.70 1.66 7.47
CA SER A 178 13.01 1.94 8.87
C SER A 178 14.13 3.00 8.97
N PRO A 179 14.24 3.71 10.11
CA PRO A 179 15.33 4.67 10.32
C PRO A 179 16.72 4.04 10.12
N GLU A 180 16.90 2.79 10.54
CA GLU A 180 18.16 2.04 10.41
C GLU A 180 18.45 1.65 8.95
N GLN A 181 17.40 1.41 8.16
CA GLN A 181 17.57 1.21 6.71
C GLN A 181 17.99 2.51 6.04
N LEU A 182 17.33 3.62 6.36
CA LEU A 182 17.66 4.94 5.83
C LEU A 182 19.10 5.34 6.18
N ALA A 183 19.51 5.17 7.44
CA ALA A 183 20.88 5.46 7.89
C ALA A 183 21.93 4.57 7.20
N ARG A 184 21.63 3.29 6.98
CA ARG A 184 22.51 2.40 6.21
C ARG A 184 22.63 2.84 4.75
N MET A 185 21.53 3.22 4.12
CA MET A 185 21.56 3.72 2.75
C MET A 185 22.37 5.03 2.66
N GLU A 186 22.22 5.94 3.63
CA GLU A 186 22.99 7.18 3.73
C GLU A 186 24.48 6.88 3.86
N ALA A 187 24.86 5.97 4.76
CA ALA A 187 26.25 5.54 4.95
C ALA A 187 26.86 4.93 3.68
N VAL A 188 26.11 4.09 2.95
CA VAL A 188 26.58 3.50 1.68
C VAL A 188 26.84 4.58 0.65
N VAL A 189 25.93 5.54 0.46
CA VAL A 189 26.18 6.62 -0.52
C VAL A 189 27.32 7.53 -0.10
N GLN A 190 27.45 7.82 1.20
CA GLN A 190 28.58 8.59 1.70
C GLN A 190 29.92 7.86 1.44
N GLN A 191 29.96 6.55 1.65
CA GLN A 191 31.14 5.72 1.43
C GLN A 191 31.49 5.60 -0.07
N GLU A 192 30.50 5.32 -0.92
CA GLU A 192 30.73 5.00 -2.33
C GLU A 192 30.89 6.26 -3.21
N LEU A 193 30.16 7.34 -2.90
CA LEU A 193 30.14 8.55 -3.72
C LEU A 193 30.94 9.71 -3.10
N GLY A 194 31.51 9.52 -1.90
CA GLY A 194 32.13 10.61 -1.13
C GLY A 194 31.16 11.77 -0.87
N ALA A 195 29.86 11.47 -0.94
CA ALA A 195 28.80 12.44 -1.10
C ALA A 195 28.50 13.15 0.22
N ASP A 196 28.34 14.47 0.15
CA ASP A 196 27.74 15.24 1.23
C ASP A 196 26.21 15.06 1.24
N ARG A 197 25.57 15.60 2.29
CA ARG A 197 24.11 15.54 2.46
C ARG A 197 23.33 16.18 1.31
N GLN A 198 23.92 17.12 0.57
CA GLN A 198 23.25 17.74 -0.58
C GLN A 198 23.19 16.79 -1.76
N LEU A 199 24.28 16.06 -2.01
CA LEU A 199 24.35 15.06 -3.08
C LEU A 199 23.41 13.88 -2.79
N TRP A 200 23.27 13.48 -1.51
CA TRP A 200 22.23 12.55 -1.05
C TRP A 200 20.82 12.99 -1.47
N SER A 201 20.45 14.25 -1.22
CA SER A 201 19.14 14.79 -1.62
C SER A 201 18.91 14.81 -3.15
N ARG A 202 20.00 14.89 -3.94
CA ARG A 202 19.95 14.84 -5.42
C ARG A 202 19.84 13.40 -5.93
N CYS A 203 20.62 12.46 -5.39
CA CYS A 203 20.50 11.04 -5.68
C CYS A 203 19.08 10.52 -5.40
N TRP A 204 18.44 11.08 -4.39
CA TRP A 204 17.07 10.79 -4.03
C TRP A 204 16.04 11.19 -5.10
N SER A 205 16.30 12.29 -5.82
CA SER A 205 15.46 12.77 -6.93
C SER A 205 15.78 12.17 -8.30
N ALA A 206 16.97 11.59 -8.46
CA ALA A 206 17.54 11.17 -9.75
C ALA A 206 17.26 9.69 -10.11
N ASN A 207 16.23 9.10 -9.52
CA ASN A 207 15.76 7.73 -9.74
C ASN A 207 16.41 6.68 -8.80
N LEU A 208 15.57 5.93 -8.10
CA LEU A 208 15.90 5.05 -6.97
C LEU A 208 16.01 3.57 -7.42
N GLU A 209 16.17 3.31 -8.71
CA GLU A 209 16.27 1.95 -9.25
C GLU A 209 17.42 1.16 -8.60
N TRP A 210 18.52 1.83 -8.26
CA TRP A 210 19.64 1.23 -7.53
C TRP A 210 19.28 0.82 -6.09
N LEU A 211 18.30 1.48 -5.45
CA LEU A 211 17.82 1.11 -4.11
C LEU A 211 16.85 -0.08 -4.13
N ALA A 212 16.14 -0.31 -5.23
CA ALA A 212 15.39 -1.54 -5.42
C ALA A 212 16.33 -2.75 -5.52
N ALA A 213 17.50 -2.58 -6.16
CA ALA A 213 18.54 -3.60 -6.23
C ALA A 213 19.25 -3.85 -4.88
N ALA A 214 19.28 -2.86 -3.99
CA ALA A 214 19.89 -2.98 -2.66
C ALA A 214 18.99 -3.67 -1.61
N ARG A 215 17.76 -4.06 -1.94
CA ARG A 215 16.93 -4.85 -1.02
C ARG A 215 17.60 -6.21 -0.78
N PRO A 216 17.99 -6.54 0.46
CA PRO A 216 18.52 -7.86 0.75
C PRO A 216 17.43 -8.88 0.41
N ASN A 217 17.74 -9.79 -0.51
CA ASN A 217 16.85 -10.86 -0.93
C ASN A 217 16.51 -11.69 0.32
N SER A 218 15.32 -11.50 0.89
CA SER A 218 14.90 -12.14 2.15
C SER A 218 14.61 -13.64 1.98
N GLY A 219 14.85 -14.21 0.80
CA GLY A 219 14.75 -15.63 0.50
C GLY A 219 16.12 -16.29 0.34
N SER A 220 16.39 -17.26 1.21
CA SER A 220 17.39 -18.35 1.07
C SER A 220 18.72 -18.19 1.82
N VAL A 221 18.66 -18.17 3.15
CA VAL A 221 19.72 -18.83 3.93
C VAL A 221 19.50 -20.35 3.77
N ARG A 222 20.00 -20.95 2.69
CA ARG A 222 20.22 -22.39 2.65
C ARG A 222 21.36 -22.70 3.63
N ARG A 223 21.00 -23.06 4.87
CA ARG A 223 21.94 -23.76 5.75
C ARG A 223 22.27 -25.09 5.07
N ARG A 224 23.47 -25.21 4.51
CA ARG A 224 24.06 -26.54 4.30
C ARG A 224 24.40 -27.05 5.69
N LEU A 225 23.71 -28.11 6.11
CA LEU A 225 24.22 -29.04 7.11
C LEU A 225 25.32 -29.88 6.45
#